data_AF-A0A965CSS9-F1
#
_entry.id   AF-A0A965CSS9-F1
#
_cell.length_a   1.000
_cell.length_b   1.000
_cell.length_c   1.000
_cell.angle_alpha   90.00
_cell.angle_beta   90.00
_cell.angle_gamma   90.00
#
_symmetry.space_group_name_H-M   'P 1'
#
loop_
_entity.id
_entity.type
_entity.pdbx_description
1 polymer ?
#
loop_
_entity_poly.entity_id
_entity_poly.type
_entity_poly.pdbx_seq_one_letter_code
_entity_poly.pdbx_strand_id
1 'polypeptide(L)'
;NPPEKAVVAPTVWCGLAEHHMDLGGTFTLDHSTYHALIRCLCRSIQRHGFRRICVVNGHGGNIHALHVISAELKQELDLRVLVCTYWTLPDVAKSFAEILEKQSNVLHAGEAETSMLLHLKPDLVDQDALQQADGPAELKMMGPGAYRWNSFKSMSPNGVIGFPSAASAEKGAKLLSAASEGLFRLLEEPDSWAD
;
A
#
# COMPACT_ATOMS: atom_id res chain seq x y z
N ASN A 1 -18.61 3.80 -20.49
CA ASN A 1 -19.08 2.91 -19.41
C ASN A 1 -17.87 2.43 -18.62
N PRO A 2 -17.86 2.60 -17.29
CA PRO A 2 -16.87 1.94 -16.46
C PRO A 2 -17.01 0.41 -16.60
N PRO A 3 -15.92 -0.35 -16.48
CA PRO A 3 -15.98 -1.78 -16.68
C PRO A 3 -16.66 -2.46 -15.47
N GLU A 4 -17.71 -3.26 -15.71
CA GLU A 4 -18.34 -4.11 -14.67
C GLU A 4 -17.36 -5.13 -14.07
N LYS A 5 -16.21 -5.38 -14.73
CA LYS A 5 -15.21 -6.37 -14.35
C LYS A 5 -13.80 -5.87 -14.64
N ALA A 6 -12.89 -6.05 -13.70
CA ALA A 6 -11.45 -5.83 -13.87
C ALA A 6 -10.70 -7.16 -13.95
N VAL A 7 -9.61 -7.19 -14.72
CA VAL A 7 -8.66 -8.31 -14.71
C VAL A 7 -7.55 -7.99 -13.72
N VAL A 8 -7.32 -8.87 -12.76
CA VAL A 8 -6.25 -8.73 -11.78
C VAL A 8 -5.00 -9.44 -12.31
N ALA A 9 -3.94 -8.69 -12.57
CA ALA A 9 -2.64 -9.23 -12.96
C ALA A 9 -1.94 -9.90 -11.76
N PRO A 10 -0.91 -10.74 -11.97
CA PRO A 10 -0.11 -11.29 -10.88
C PRO A 10 0.45 -10.18 -9.97
N THR A 11 0.44 -10.43 -8.67
CA THR A 11 0.94 -9.48 -7.67
C THR A 11 2.44 -9.21 -7.84
N VAL A 12 2.81 -7.93 -7.86
CA VAL A 12 4.21 -7.51 -7.72
C VAL A 12 4.58 -7.57 -6.24
N TRP A 13 5.30 -8.61 -5.84
CA TRP A 13 5.57 -8.91 -4.43
C TRP A 13 6.74 -8.11 -3.85
N CYS A 14 7.67 -7.64 -4.70
CA CYS A 14 8.85 -6.88 -4.27
C CYS A 14 8.80 -5.44 -4.78
N GLY A 15 9.16 -4.48 -3.93
CA GLY A 15 9.15 -3.05 -4.22
C GLY A 15 10.36 -2.34 -3.61
N LEU A 16 10.16 -1.08 -3.20
CA LEU A 16 11.19 -0.22 -2.63
C LEU A 16 11.10 -0.20 -1.10
N ALA A 17 11.80 -1.12 -0.46
CA ALA A 17 11.76 -1.38 0.98
C ALA A 17 13.13 -1.17 1.68
N GLU A 18 14.05 -0.40 1.08
CA GLU A 18 15.41 -0.16 1.60
C GLU A 18 15.42 0.28 3.08
N HIS A 19 14.41 1.04 3.50
CA HIS A 19 14.27 1.49 4.88
C HIS A 19 14.10 0.35 5.90
N HIS A 20 13.68 -0.85 5.48
CA HIS A 20 13.53 -2.02 6.35
C HIS A 20 14.77 -2.93 6.41
N MET A 21 15.79 -2.72 5.56
CA MET A 21 16.91 -3.66 5.40
C MET A 21 17.70 -3.94 6.68
N ASP A 22 17.76 -2.98 7.61
CA ASP A 22 18.47 -3.11 8.89
C ASP A 22 17.80 -4.06 9.91
N LEU A 23 16.58 -4.54 9.63
CA LEU A 23 15.81 -5.45 10.49
C LEU A 23 15.94 -6.92 10.08
N GLY A 24 16.53 -7.21 8.92
CA GLY A 24 16.69 -8.56 8.38
C GLY A 24 15.43 -9.13 7.71
N GLY A 25 15.61 -10.05 6.75
CA GLY A 25 14.52 -10.73 6.04
C GLY A 25 13.88 -9.95 4.88
N THR A 26 14.08 -8.63 4.81
CA THR A 26 13.61 -7.81 3.69
C THR A 26 14.40 -8.09 2.41
N PHE A 27 13.67 -8.22 1.31
CA PHE A 27 14.20 -8.10 -0.05
C PHE A 27 13.65 -6.79 -0.64
N THR A 28 14.51 -6.04 -1.32
CA THR A 28 14.15 -4.75 -1.93
C THR A 28 14.77 -4.63 -3.31
N LEU A 29 14.08 -3.94 -4.20
CA LEU A 29 14.62 -3.51 -5.48
C LEU A 29 15.23 -2.11 -5.35
N ASP A 30 16.15 -1.78 -6.24
CA ASP A 30 16.47 -0.37 -6.49
C ASP A 30 15.39 0.28 -7.36
N HIS A 31 15.38 1.61 -7.39
CA HIS A 31 14.40 2.38 -8.16
C HIS A 31 14.43 2.06 -9.66
N SER A 32 15.61 1.89 -10.25
CA SER A 32 15.76 1.63 -11.68
C SER A 32 15.15 0.28 -12.09
N THR A 33 15.33 -0.73 -11.25
CA THR A 33 14.80 -2.08 -11.40
C THR A 33 13.30 -2.10 -11.17
N TYR A 34 12.80 -1.41 -10.13
CA TYR A 34 11.37 -1.29 -9.89
C TYR A 34 10.64 -0.56 -11.03
N HIS A 35 11.19 0.55 -11.51
CA HIS A 35 10.67 1.25 -12.69
C HIS A 35 10.65 0.32 -13.91
N ALA A 36 11.76 -0.36 -14.22
CA ALA A 36 11.84 -1.27 -15.36
C ALA A 36 10.82 -2.42 -15.27
N LEU A 37 10.60 -2.97 -14.07
CA LEU A 37 9.60 -3.99 -13.80
C LEU A 37 8.19 -3.50 -14.13
N ILE A 38 7.76 -2.37 -13.52
CA ILE A 38 6.42 -1.81 -13.75
C ILE A 38 6.22 -1.47 -15.23
N ARG A 39 7.22 -0.86 -15.86
CA ARG A 39 7.22 -0.57 -17.30
C ARG A 39 7.02 -1.82 -18.14
N CYS A 40 7.76 -2.90 -17.88
CA CYS A 40 7.62 -4.17 -18.61
C CYS A 40 6.22 -4.77 -18.47
N LEU A 41 5.63 -4.70 -17.27
CA LEU A 41 4.27 -5.17 -17.01
C LEU A 41 3.23 -4.32 -17.77
N CYS A 42 3.31 -3.00 -17.68
CA CYS A 42 2.41 -2.08 -18.39
C CYS A 42 2.50 -2.26 -19.91
N ARG A 43 3.70 -2.45 -20.48
CA ARG A 43 3.88 -2.74 -21.91
C ARG A 43 3.27 -4.08 -22.31
N SER A 44 3.38 -5.10 -21.47
CA SER A 44 2.77 -6.40 -21.73
C SER A 44 1.24 -6.30 -21.72
N ILE A 45 0.69 -5.64 -20.71
CA ILE A 45 -0.75 -5.36 -20.57
C ILE A 45 -1.27 -4.57 -21.78
N GLN A 46 -0.53 -3.56 -22.23
CA GLN A 46 -0.85 -2.80 -23.45
C GLN A 46 -0.85 -3.66 -24.71
N ARG A 47 0.13 -4.56 -24.88
CA ARG A 47 0.18 -5.50 -26.02
C ARG A 47 -1.01 -6.46 -26.04
N HIS A 48 -1.60 -6.75 -24.88
CA HIS A 48 -2.86 -7.50 -24.78
C HIS A 48 -4.12 -6.66 -25.05
N GLY A 49 -3.98 -5.37 -25.37
CA GLY A 49 -5.07 -4.48 -25.78
C GLY A 49 -5.64 -3.59 -24.69
N PHE A 50 -5.16 -3.70 -23.45
CA PHE A 50 -5.61 -2.84 -22.35
C PHE A 50 -5.04 -1.43 -22.47
N ARG A 51 -5.85 -0.42 -22.14
CA ARG A 51 -5.47 1.00 -22.19
C ARG A 51 -5.58 1.73 -20.85
N ARG A 52 -6.19 1.07 -19.87
CA ARG A 52 -6.44 1.54 -18.51
C ARG A 52 -5.80 0.55 -17.55
N ILE A 53 -4.90 1.03 -16.72
CA ILE A 53 -4.16 0.22 -15.75
C ILE A 53 -4.27 0.94 -14.41
N CYS A 54 -4.71 0.22 -13.37
CA CYS A 54 -4.64 0.70 -11.99
C CYS A 54 -3.57 -0.10 -11.23
N VAL A 55 -2.58 0.59 -10.69
CA VAL A 55 -1.60 0.03 -9.75
C VAL A 55 -2.10 0.29 -8.34
N VAL A 56 -2.58 -0.76 -7.69
CA VAL A 56 -3.02 -0.72 -6.29
C VAL A 56 -1.81 -1.00 -5.40
N ASN A 57 -1.29 0.05 -4.77
CA ASN A 57 -0.12 0.00 -3.93
C ASN A 57 -0.45 -0.44 -2.50
N GLY A 58 0.35 -1.40 -2.03
CA GLY A 58 0.30 -1.96 -0.67
C GLY A 58 1.41 -1.49 0.26
N HIS A 59 2.36 -0.67 -0.19
CA HIS A 59 3.55 -0.31 0.60
C HIS A 59 3.93 1.17 0.50
N GLY A 60 4.14 1.83 1.66
CA GLY A 60 4.45 3.26 1.74
C GLY A 60 5.70 3.69 0.96
N GLY A 61 6.75 2.85 0.94
CA GLY A 61 8.00 3.16 0.23
C GLY A 61 7.85 3.28 -1.29
N ASN A 62 6.79 2.71 -1.87
CA ASN A 62 6.56 2.76 -3.31
C ASN A 62 5.85 4.04 -3.77
N ILE A 63 5.21 4.80 -2.87
CA ILE A 63 4.25 5.86 -3.23
C ILE A 63 4.87 6.88 -4.17
N HIS A 64 5.98 7.50 -3.78
CA HIS A 64 6.61 8.55 -4.57
C HIS A 64 7.18 8.03 -5.89
N ALA A 65 7.75 6.83 -5.89
CA ALA A 65 8.26 6.21 -7.11
C ALA A 65 7.12 5.91 -8.10
N LEU A 66 5.98 5.41 -7.61
CA LEU A 66 4.81 5.14 -8.45
C LEU A 66 4.23 6.40 -9.08
N HIS A 67 4.25 7.55 -8.39
CA HIS A 67 3.83 8.82 -8.98
C HIS A 67 4.71 9.22 -10.17
N VAL A 68 6.04 9.10 -10.02
CA VAL A 68 7.00 9.40 -11.10
C VAL A 68 6.84 8.41 -12.26
N ILE A 69 6.83 7.11 -11.96
CA ILE A 69 6.66 6.04 -12.95
C ILE A 69 5.36 6.24 -13.74
N SER A 70 4.25 6.59 -13.09
CA SER A 70 2.97 6.82 -13.77
C SER A 70 3.07 7.96 -14.80
N ALA A 71 3.66 9.09 -14.41
CA ALA A 71 3.84 10.22 -15.31
C ALA A 71 4.72 9.86 -16.52
N GLU A 72 5.82 9.15 -16.30
CA GLU A 72 6.73 8.69 -17.35
C GLU A 72 6.03 7.71 -18.31
N LEU A 73 5.24 6.76 -17.80
CA LEU A 73 4.52 5.79 -18.63
C LEU A 73 3.40 6.41 -19.45
N LYS A 74 2.71 7.46 -18.95
CA LYS A 74 1.75 8.22 -19.76
C LYS A 74 2.44 8.85 -20.96
N GLN A 75 3.61 9.48 -20.75
CA GLN A 75 4.36 10.12 -21.83
C GLN A 75 4.94 9.10 -22.83
N GLU A 76 5.43 7.96 -22.34
CA GLU A 76 6.08 6.94 -23.18
C GLU A 76 5.06 6.11 -23.98
N LEU A 77 3.98 5.65 -23.33
CA LEU A 77 3.12 4.59 -23.86
C LEU A 77 1.72 5.08 -24.26
N ASP A 78 1.38 6.33 -23.95
CA ASP A 78 0.01 6.85 -24.05
C ASP A 78 -1.03 5.92 -23.40
N LEU A 79 -0.71 5.49 -22.18
CA LEU A 79 -1.58 4.68 -21.32
C LEU A 79 -2.17 5.54 -20.20
N ARG A 80 -3.40 5.22 -19.80
CA ARG A 80 -3.98 5.74 -18.56
C ARG A 80 -3.51 4.86 -17.41
N VAL A 81 -2.49 5.31 -16.70
CA VAL A 81 -1.93 4.61 -15.54
C VAL A 81 -2.36 5.33 -14.27
N LEU A 82 -3.38 4.78 -13.62
CA LEU A 82 -3.81 5.22 -12.31
C LEU A 82 -2.95 4.52 -11.26
N VAL A 83 -2.45 5.27 -10.28
CA VAL A 83 -1.75 4.70 -9.12
C VAL A 83 -2.49 5.13 -7.88
N CYS A 84 -2.80 4.18 -6.99
CA CYS A 84 -3.47 4.48 -5.74
C CYS A 84 -2.84 3.69 -4.61
N THR A 85 -2.82 4.25 -3.43
CA THR A 85 -2.48 3.53 -2.20
C THR A 85 -3.79 3.31 -1.47
N TYR A 86 -4.20 2.05 -1.28
CA TYR A 86 -5.60 1.74 -0.97
C TYR A 86 -6.10 2.45 0.29
N TRP A 87 -5.23 2.59 1.31
CA TRP A 87 -5.57 3.21 2.59
C TRP A 87 -5.55 4.74 2.57
N THR A 88 -5.08 5.37 1.51
CA THR A 88 -5.07 6.84 1.38
C THR A 88 -6.23 7.37 0.55
N LEU A 89 -7.07 6.49 -0.03
CA LEU A 89 -8.29 6.89 -0.69
C LEU A 89 -9.22 7.55 0.34
N PRO A 90 -9.81 8.74 0.08
CA PRO A 90 -10.49 9.52 1.12
C PRO A 90 -11.55 8.74 1.91
N ASP A 91 -12.41 8.00 1.22
CA ASP A 91 -13.46 7.23 1.89
C ASP A 91 -12.91 6.00 2.62
N VAL A 92 -11.86 5.36 2.07
CA VAL A 92 -11.19 4.24 2.75
C VAL A 92 -10.49 4.73 4.01
N ALA A 93 -9.75 5.84 3.92
CA ALA A 93 -9.08 6.47 5.05
C ALA A 93 -10.08 6.85 6.15
N LYS A 94 -11.23 7.41 5.78
CA LYS A 94 -12.32 7.71 6.72
C LYS A 94 -12.85 6.45 7.40
N SER A 95 -13.21 5.42 6.63
CA SER A 95 -13.69 4.16 7.21
C SER A 95 -12.64 3.49 8.10
N PHE A 96 -11.36 3.55 7.73
CA PHE A 96 -10.27 3.02 8.55
C PHE A 96 -10.18 3.76 9.88
N ALA A 97 -10.26 5.10 9.87
CA ALA A 97 -10.26 5.91 11.08
C ALA A 97 -11.46 5.61 12.01
N GLU A 98 -12.60 5.17 11.45
CA GLU A 98 -13.79 4.77 12.23
C GLU A 98 -13.69 3.33 12.79
N ILE A 99 -12.97 2.44 12.11
CA ILE A 99 -12.83 1.02 12.49
C ILE A 99 -11.70 0.80 13.50
N LEU A 100 -10.60 1.55 13.36
CA LEU A 100 -9.39 1.40 14.16
C LEU A 100 -9.56 2.10 15.51
N GLU A 101 -9.01 1.52 16.58
CA GLU A 101 -9.22 1.99 17.95
C GLU A 101 -8.06 2.83 18.47
N LYS A 102 -6.81 2.46 18.14
CA LYS A 102 -5.61 3.12 18.68
C LYS A 102 -4.88 3.98 17.65
N GLN A 103 -5.29 3.94 16.39
CA GLN A 103 -4.70 4.69 15.29
C GLN A 103 -5.78 5.12 14.31
N SER A 104 -5.53 6.17 13.51
CA SER A 104 -6.52 6.71 12.55
C SER A 104 -6.20 6.38 11.09
N ASN A 105 -5.08 5.71 10.83
CA ASN A 105 -4.64 5.35 9.48
C ASN A 105 -3.84 4.03 9.51
N VAL A 106 -3.37 3.59 8.35
CA VAL A 106 -2.43 2.45 8.27
C VAL A 106 -1.04 2.90 8.73
N LEU A 107 -0.52 2.18 9.72
CA LEU A 107 0.86 2.23 10.20
C LEU A 107 1.51 0.85 9.94
N HIS A 108 2.83 0.76 10.08
CA HIS A 108 3.59 -0.44 9.69
C HIS A 108 3.56 -1.54 10.75
N ALA A 109 3.07 -2.72 10.38
CA ALA A 109 2.71 -3.82 11.27
C ALA A 109 1.76 -3.38 12.41
N GLY A 110 1.01 -2.30 12.19
CA GLY A 110 0.08 -1.73 13.16
C GLY A 110 -1.23 -2.50 13.24
N GLU A 111 -2.22 -1.88 13.88
CA GLU A 111 -3.56 -2.43 14.10
C GLU A 111 -4.21 -2.88 12.78
N ALA A 112 -4.12 -2.03 11.73
CA ALA A 112 -4.78 -2.28 10.45
C ALA A 112 -4.21 -3.49 9.69
N GLU A 113 -2.89 -3.52 9.45
CA GLU A 113 -2.23 -4.59 8.68
C GLU A 113 -2.37 -5.93 9.39
N THR A 114 -2.16 -5.95 10.70
CA THR A 114 -2.30 -7.14 11.53
C THR A 114 -3.74 -7.66 11.55
N SER A 115 -4.73 -6.76 11.64
CA SER A 115 -6.15 -7.15 11.58
C SER A 115 -6.50 -7.83 10.26
N MET A 116 -6.03 -7.27 9.14
CA MET A 116 -6.27 -7.85 7.81
C MET A 116 -5.58 -9.22 7.66
N LEU A 117 -4.37 -9.41 8.19
CA LEU A 117 -3.73 -10.73 8.20
C LEU A 117 -4.45 -11.73 9.11
N LEU A 118 -4.90 -11.32 10.31
CA LEU A 118 -5.71 -12.19 11.17
C LEU A 118 -6.98 -12.70 10.48
N HIS A 119 -7.57 -11.88 9.60
CA HIS A 119 -8.72 -12.29 8.80
C HIS A 119 -8.35 -13.25 7.65
N LEU A 120 -7.30 -12.93 6.89
CA LEU A 120 -6.97 -13.64 5.66
C LEU A 120 -6.11 -14.89 5.86
N LYS A 121 -5.15 -14.80 6.78
CA LYS A 121 -4.06 -15.75 7.01
C LYS A 121 -3.66 -15.74 8.50
N PRO A 122 -4.58 -16.12 9.42
CA PRO A 122 -4.31 -16.09 10.86
C PRO A 122 -3.07 -16.91 11.25
N ASP A 123 -2.77 -17.99 10.52
CA ASP A 123 -1.60 -18.85 10.77
C ASP A 123 -0.24 -18.16 10.51
N LEU A 124 -0.24 -16.99 9.86
CA LEU A 124 0.96 -16.17 9.64
C LEU A 124 1.16 -15.12 10.74
N VAL A 125 0.25 -15.04 11.71
CA VAL A 125 0.31 -14.08 12.83
C VAL A 125 0.56 -14.85 14.12
N ASP A 126 1.67 -14.53 14.79
CA ASP A 126 1.91 -14.97 16.15
C ASP A 126 1.02 -14.19 17.12
N GLN A 127 -0.14 -14.76 17.45
CA GLN A 127 -1.15 -14.12 18.28
C GLN A 127 -0.70 -13.94 19.74
N ASP A 128 0.21 -14.79 20.23
CA ASP A 128 0.72 -14.73 21.60
C ASP A 128 1.67 -13.52 21.77
N ALA A 129 2.36 -13.13 20.70
CA ALA A 129 3.28 -12.00 20.69
C ALA A 129 2.58 -10.62 20.58
N LEU A 130 1.33 -10.56 20.10
CA LEU A 130 0.66 -9.30 19.74
C LEU A 130 0.59 -8.29 20.89
N GLN A 131 0.33 -8.76 22.11
CA GLN A 131 0.17 -7.89 23.28
C GLN A 131 1.47 -7.16 23.67
N GLN A 132 2.62 -7.61 23.17
CA GLN A 132 3.94 -7.04 23.47
C GLN A 132 4.60 -6.42 22.22
N ALA A 133 3.91 -6.42 21.08
CA ALA A 133 4.45 -6.01 19.79
C ALA A 133 4.19 -4.53 19.45
N ASP A 134 3.46 -3.79 20.28
CA ASP A 134 3.18 -2.37 20.04
C ASP A 134 4.46 -1.55 19.85
N GLY A 135 4.41 -0.65 18.87
CA GLY A 135 5.50 0.26 18.52
C GLY A 135 5.15 1.72 18.83
N PRO A 136 6.00 2.66 18.39
CA PRO A 136 5.70 4.08 18.49
C PRO A 136 4.40 4.44 17.75
N ALA A 137 3.59 5.32 18.34
CA ALA A 137 2.32 5.79 17.75
C ALA A 137 2.52 6.70 16.54
N GLU A 138 3.62 7.47 16.55
CA GLU A 138 3.96 8.43 15.52
C GLU A 138 5.45 8.39 15.23
N LEU A 139 5.81 8.62 13.97
CA LEU A 139 7.19 8.83 13.57
C LEU A 139 7.59 10.27 13.83
N LYS A 140 8.83 10.47 14.32
CA LYS A 140 9.45 11.81 14.34
C LYS A 140 9.70 12.27 12.91
N MET A 141 8.73 12.96 12.34
CA MET A 141 8.85 13.58 11.04
C MET A 141 9.74 14.82 11.13
N MET A 142 10.48 15.09 10.07
CA MET A 142 11.11 16.40 9.93
C MET A 142 10.02 17.48 9.77
N GLY A 143 10.38 18.73 10.05
CA GLY A 143 9.46 19.86 9.89
C GLY A 143 8.86 19.94 8.48
N PRO A 144 7.75 20.67 8.33
CA PRO A 144 6.99 20.71 7.08
C PRO A 144 7.87 21.09 5.88
N GLY A 145 7.67 20.39 4.76
CA GLY A 145 8.40 20.64 3.51
C GLY A 145 9.80 20.04 3.44
N ALA A 146 10.25 19.29 4.45
CA ALA A 146 11.56 18.66 4.46
C ALA A 146 11.46 17.13 4.46
N TYR A 147 12.29 16.48 3.64
CA TYR A 147 12.41 15.04 3.58
C TYR A 147 13.84 14.61 3.91
N ARG A 148 13.96 13.57 4.72
CA ARG A 148 15.22 12.86 4.97
C ARG A 148 14.92 11.37 5.06
N TRP A 149 15.74 10.58 4.39
CA TRP A 149 15.68 9.13 4.55
C TRP A 149 16.08 8.74 5.97
N ASN A 150 15.30 7.85 6.59
CA ASN A 150 15.61 7.23 7.87
C ASN A 150 15.41 5.72 7.74
N SER A 151 16.33 4.94 8.32
CA SER A 151 16.13 3.51 8.51
C SER A 151 15.02 3.24 9.52
N PHE A 152 14.23 2.20 9.32
CA PHE A 152 13.21 1.75 10.27
C PHE A 152 13.78 1.41 11.63
N LYS A 153 15.00 0.87 11.68
CA LYS A 153 15.69 0.55 12.94
C LYS A 153 15.92 1.80 13.81
N SER A 154 16.06 2.97 13.19
CA SER A 154 16.18 4.24 13.92
C SER A 154 14.84 4.77 14.44
N MET A 155 13.74 4.24 13.91
CA MET A 155 12.38 4.70 14.18
C MET A 155 11.65 3.80 15.16
N SER A 156 11.88 2.48 15.08
CA SER A 156 11.26 1.48 15.94
C SER A 156 12.25 0.38 16.33
N PRO A 157 12.35 0.03 17.63
CA PRO A 157 13.26 -1.01 18.10
C PRO A 157 12.83 -2.43 17.69
N ASN A 158 11.54 -2.68 17.52
CA ASN A 158 10.98 -3.99 17.14
C ASN A 158 10.49 -4.04 15.68
N GLY A 159 10.67 -2.95 14.93
CA GLY A 159 10.21 -2.81 13.55
C GLY A 159 8.75 -2.36 13.41
N VAL A 160 7.93 -2.43 14.46
CA VAL A 160 6.51 -2.04 14.41
C VAL A 160 6.33 -0.55 14.62
N ILE A 161 5.37 0.05 13.91
CA ILE A 161 4.83 1.38 14.17
C ILE A 161 3.31 1.23 14.31
N GLY A 162 2.76 1.68 15.44
CA GLY A 162 1.35 1.49 15.78
C GLY A 162 1.09 0.29 16.68
N PHE A 163 -0.14 -0.22 16.63
CA PHE A 163 -0.70 -1.01 17.73
C PHE A 163 -1.29 -2.37 17.32
N PRO A 164 -0.46 -3.35 16.90
CA PRO A 164 -0.92 -4.72 16.63
C PRO A 164 -1.65 -5.36 17.82
N SER A 165 -1.43 -4.93 19.07
CA SER A 165 -2.16 -5.43 20.25
C SER A 165 -3.67 -5.23 20.19
N ALA A 166 -4.13 -4.23 19.41
CA ALA A 166 -5.54 -3.92 19.22
C ALA A 166 -6.14 -4.63 17.99
N ALA A 167 -5.36 -5.41 17.25
CA ALA A 167 -5.81 -6.03 16.01
C ALA A 167 -6.85 -7.13 16.25
N SER A 168 -7.78 -7.30 15.30
CA SER A 168 -8.73 -8.41 15.31
C SER A 168 -9.13 -8.84 13.90
N ALA A 169 -9.49 -10.12 13.73
CA ALA A 169 -9.98 -10.64 12.46
C ALA A 169 -11.28 -9.95 12.00
N GLU A 170 -12.13 -9.52 12.95
CA GLU A 170 -13.36 -8.77 12.64
C GLU A 170 -13.05 -7.40 12.04
N LYS A 171 -12.08 -6.66 12.62
CA LYS A 171 -11.60 -5.41 12.03
C LYS A 171 -11.01 -5.67 10.65
N GLY A 172 -10.25 -6.74 10.49
CA GLY A 172 -9.67 -7.15 9.21
C GLY A 172 -10.70 -7.29 8.09
N ALA A 173 -11.81 -7.98 8.36
CA ALA A 173 -12.92 -8.13 7.43
C ALA A 173 -13.51 -6.77 7.02
N LYS A 174 -13.76 -5.88 7.98
CA LYS A 174 -14.32 -4.53 7.73
C LYS A 174 -13.36 -3.65 6.93
N LEU A 175 -12.07 -3.67 7.26
CA LEU A 175 -11.02 -2.92 6.55
C LEU A 175 -10.89 -3.38 5.10
N LEU A 176 -10.89 -4.69 4.85
CA LEU A 176 -10.83 -5.25 3.50
C LEU A 176 -12.06 -4.91 2.67
N SER A 177 -13.26 -4.95 3.26
CA SER A 177 -14.49 -4.51 2.59
C SER A 177 -14.41 -3.04 2.20
N ALA A 178 -14.04 -2.18 3.14
CA ALA A 178 -13.90 -0.74 2.90
C ALA A 178 -12.87 -0.44 1.80
N ALA A 179 -11.71 -1.10 1.81
CA ALA A 179 -10.69 -0.96 0.79
C ALA A 179 -11.19 -1.42 -0.60
N SER A 180 -11.88 -2.56 -0.66
CA SER A 180 -12.44 -3.11 -1.90
C SER A 180 -13.52 -2.18 -2.49
N GLU A 181 -14.43 -1.68 -1.65
CA GLU A 181 -15.49 -0.75 -2.07
C GLU A 181 -14.93 0.61 -2.52
N GLY A 182 -13.93 1.14 -1.81
CA GLY A 182 -13.26 2.37 -2.21
C GLY A 182 -12.51 2.22 -3.53
N LEU A 183 -11.82 1.10 -3.74
CA LEU A 183 -11.16 0.79 -5.00
C LEU A 183 -12.19 0.63 -6.13
N PHE A 184 -13.30 -0.07 -5.90
CA PHE A 184 -14.37 -0.20 -6.88
C PHE A 184 -14.90 1.16 -7.32
N ARG A 185 -15.23 2.05 -6.37
CA ARG A 185 -15.70 3.41 -6.65
C ARG A 185 -14.67 4.23 -7.43
N LEU A 186 -13.39 4.14 -7.05
CA LEU A 186 -12.30 4.78 -7.80
C LEU A 186 -12.24 4.31 -9.25
N LEU A 187 -12.39 3.01 -9.51
CA LEU A 187 -12.31 2.44 -10.86
C LEU A 187 -13.54 2.77 -11.71
N GLU A 188 -14.70 2.97 -11.09
CA GLU A 188 -15.93 3.34 -11.79
C GLU A 188 -16.02 4.83 -12.14
N GLU A 189 -15.39 5.70 -11.35
CA GLU A 189 -15.39 7.14 -11.57
C GLU A 189 -14.82 7.49 -12.96
N PRO A 190 -15.61 8.12 -13.85
CA PRO A 190 -15.13 8.48 -15.19
C PRO A 190 -13.87 9.35 -15.17
N ASP A 191 -13.76 10.27 -14.20
CA ASP A 191 -12.64 11.20 -14.07
C ASP A 191 -11.32 10.50 -13.71
N SER A 192 -11.37 9.31 -13.08
CA SER A 192 -10.18 8.47 -12.85
C SER A 192 -9.48 8.05 -14.14
N TRP A 193 -10.16 8.16 -15.28
CA TRP A 193 -9.68 7.76 -16.59
C TRP A 193 -9.73 8.89 -17.62
N ALA A 194 -9.90 10.13 -17.18
CA ALA A 194 -9.77 11.30 -18.04
C ALA A 194 -8.34 11.39 -18.62
N ASP A 195 -8.19 12.13 -19.73
CA ASP A 195 -6.88 12.42 -20.34
C ASP A 195 -6.25 13.69 -19.75
#